data_AF-A0A933DUU5-F1
#
_entry.id   AF-A0A933DUU5-F1
#
_cell.length_a   1.000
_cell.length_b   1.000
_cell.length_c   1.000
_cell.angle_alpha   90.00
_cell.angle_beta   90.00
_cell.angle_gamma   90.00
#
_symmetry.space_group_name_H-M   'P 1'
#
loop_
_entity.id
_entity.type
_entity.pdbx_description
1 polymer ?
#
loop_
_entity_poly.entity_id
_entity_poly.type
_entity_poly.pdbx_seq_one_letter_code
_entity_poly.pdbx_strand_id
1 'polypeptide(L)'
;MSEVHRRRGETFDAFLRRFSRKVQMSGRVLQAKKIRFHARPKSKGQQRASALVRVERSRYLEHLDKLGKLEEELEKMKGKKRRRR
;
A
#
# COMPACT_ATOMS: atom_id res chain seq x y z
N MET A 1 17.74 -6.40 7.93
CA MET A 1 17.81 -7.75 7.33
C MET A 1 16.48 -8.25 6.80
N SER A 2 16.44 -8.77 5.58
CA SER A 2 15.39 -9.70 5.11
C SER A 2 16.13 -10.93 4.62
N GLU A 3 16.82 -11.58 5.54
CA GLU A 3 17.63 -12.75 5.22
C GLU A 3 16.70 -13.97 5.11
N VAL A 4 16.92 -14.74 4.05
CA VAL A 4 16.25 -16.01 3.77
C VAL A 4 17.36 -16.98 3.41
N HIS A 5 17.51 -18.03 4.22
CA HIS A 5 18.42 -19.13 3.92
C HIS A 5 17.67 -20.21 3.13
N ARG A 6 18.41 -20.89 2.24
CA ARG A 6 17.88 -22.02 1.47
C ARG A 6 17.68 -23.21 2.40
N ARG A 7 16.54 -23.88 2.30
CA ARG A 7 16.26 -25.09 3.07
C ARG A 7 16.83 -26.31 2.34
N ARG A 8 17.26 -27.34 3.09
CA ARG A 8 17.66 -28.62 2.49
C ARG A 8 16.45 -29.27 1.80
N GLY A 9 16.61 -29.72 0.56
CA GLY A 9 15.53 -30.29 -0.27
C GLY A 9 14.67 -29.28 -1.04
N GLU A 10 14.95 -27.98 -0.97
CA GLU A 10 14.20 -26.96 -1.70
C GLU A 10 14.78 -26.68 -3.11
N THR A 11 13.92 -26.57 -4.12
CA THR A 11 14.30 -26.08 -5.45
C THR A 11 14.65 -24.59 -5.41
N PHE A 12 15.51 -24.14 -6.32
CA PHE A 12 15.92 -22.73 -6.34
C PHE A 12 14.74 -21.77 -6.58
N ASP A 13 13.78 -22.15 -7.42
CA ASP A 13 12.60 -21.32 -7.72
C ASP A 13 11.72 -21.10 -6.48
N ALA A 14 11.48 -22.14 -5.68
CA ALA A 14 10.71 -22.03 -4.43
C ALA A 14 11.39 -21.08 -3.44
N PHE A 15 12.73 -21.16 -3.34
CA PHE A 15 13.52 -20.24 -2.53
C PHE A 15 13.41 -18.78 -3.02
N LEU A 16 13.52 -18.56 -4.33
CA LEU A 16 13.42 -17.23 -4.94
C LEU A 16 12.05 -16.60 -4.71
N ARG A 17 10.96 -17.38 -4.81
CA ARG A 17 9.59 -16.91 -4.50
C ARG A 17 9.46 -16.47 -3.04
N ARG A 18 9.99 -17.25 -2.10
CA ARG A 18 10.02 -16.89 -0.67
C ARG A 18 10.80 -15.60 -0.44
N PHE A 19 11.97 -15.49 -1.05
CA PHE A 19 12.80 -14.29 -0.96
C PHE A 19 12.05 -13.06 -1.51
N SER A 20 11.50 -13.16 -2.73
CA SER A 20 10.75 -12.08 -3.36
C SER A 20 9.56 -11.64 -2.51
N ARG A 21 8.77 -12.59 -1.99
CA ARG A 21 7.65 -12.28 -1.08
C ARG A 21 8.14 -11.60 0.20
N LYS A 22 9.24 -12.06 0.81
CA LYS A 22 9.79 -11.44 2.03
C LYS A 22 10.29 -10.02 1.76
N VAL A 23 10.91 -9.77 0.61
CA VAL A 23 11.33 -8.43 0.17
C VAL A 23 10.12 -7.53 -0.04
N GLN A 24 9.08 -8.01 -0.72
CA GLN A 24 7.83 -7.25 -0.93
C GLN A 24 7.15 -6.90 0.39
N MET A 25 6.98 -7.88 1.28
CA MET A 25 6.35 -7.69 2.59
C MET A 25 7.17 -6.76 3.50
N SER A 26 8.51 -6.77 3.38
CA SER A 26 9.38 -5.90 4.17
C SER A 26 9.19 -4.41 3.88
N GLY A 27 8.52 -4.05 2.77
CA GLY A 27 8.29 -2.66 2.37
C GLY A 27 9.55 -1.87 2.02
N ARG A 28 10.75 -2.48 2.09
CA ARG A 28 12.03 -1.80 1.85
C ARG A 28 12.13 -1.16 0.48
N VAL A 29 11.62 -1.83 -0.55
CA VAL A 29 11.57 -1.28 -1.92
C VAL A 29 10.69 -0.03 -1.98
N LEU A 30 9.55 -0.02 -1.27
CA LEU A 30 8.67 1.15 -1.20
C LEU A 30 9.33 2.30 -0.43
N GLN A 31 9.99 2.00 0.68
CA GLN A 31 10.73 2.99 1.46
C GLN A 31 11.87 3.60 0.64
N ALA A 32 12.67 2.78 -0.04
CA ALA A 32 13.75 3.24 -0.92
C ALA A 32 13.23 4.15 -2.04
N LYS A 33 12.06 3.84 -2.63
CA LYS A 33 11.39 4.71 -3.61
C LYS A 33 10.90 6.02 -2.98
N LYS A 34 10.37 5.97 -1.77
CA LYS A 34 9.83 7.14 -1.04
C LYS A 34 10.91 8.15 -0.66
N ILE A 35 12.08 7.69 -0.22
CA ILE A 35 13.19 8.55 0.23
C ILE A 35 14.22 8.86 -0.85
N ARG A 36 14.01 8.38 -2.08
CA ARG A 36 14.95 8.55 -3.22
C ARG A 36 15.29 10.01 -3.48
N PHE A 37 14.34 10.91 -3.26
CA PHE A 37 14.48 12.34 -3.50
C PHE A 37 14.13 13.12 -2.24
N HIS A 38 14.76 14.29 -2.08
CA HIS A 38 14.44 15.20 -1.00
C HIS A 38 13.01 15.73 -1.15
N ALA A 39 12.20 15.57 -0.11
CA ALA A 39 10.88 16.16 0.00
C ALA A 39 10.86 17.15 1.17
N ARG A 40 10.40 18.37 0.92
CA ARG A 40 10.21 19.37 1.97
C ARG A 40 9.20 18.86 3.01
N PRO A 41 9.39 19.14 4.31
CA PRO A 41 8.41 18.80 5.33
C PRO A 41 7.09 19.51 5.05
N LYS A 42 5.96 18.84 5.32
CA LYS A 42 4.62 19.40 5.12
C LYS A 42 4.37 20.55 6.11
N SER A 43 3.80 21.65 5.64
CA SER A 43 3.36 22.74 6.53
C SER A 43 2.18 22.31 7.41
N LYS A 44 1.93 23.02 8.52
CA LYS A 44 0.79 22.73 9.42
C LYS A 44 -0.55 22.73 8.66
N GLY A 45 -0.74 23.66 7.73
CA GLY A 45 -1.94 23.73 6.88
C GLY A 45 -2.11 22.49 5.99
N GLN A 46 -1.04 22.05 5.33
CA GLN A 46 -1.07 20.83 4.49
C GLN A 46 -1.33 19.57 5.30
N GLN A 47 -0.79 19.50 6.53
CA GLN A 47 -1.06 18.39 7.44
C GLN A 47 -2.54 18.35 7.85
N ARG A 48 -3.12 19.49 8.22
CA ARG A 48 -4.54 19.64 8.57
C ARG A 48 -5.45 19.26 7.42
N ALA A 49 -5.22 19.81 6.22
CA ALA A 49 -6.01 19.49 5.03
C ALA A 49 -5.97 17.98 4.72
N SER A 50 -4.78 17.35 4.79
CA SER A 50 -4.65 15.90 4.60
C SER A 50 -5.32 15.06 5.70
N ALA A 51 -5.47 15.59 6.91
CA ALA A 51 -6.20 14.94 7.99
C ALA A 51 -7.71 15.02 7.77
N LEU A 52 -8.24 16.20 7.40
CA LEU A 52 -9.66 16.40 7.09
C LEU A 52 -10.13 15.47 5.97
N VAL A 53 -9.39 15.40 4.86
CA VAL A 53 -9.72 14.49 3.75
C VAL A 53 -9.73 13.02 4.19
N ARG A 54 -8.87 12.62 5.13
CA ARG A 54 -8.88 11.26 5.68
C ARG A 54 -10.14 11.00 6.49
N VAL A 55 -10.52 11.94 7.36
CA VAL A 55 -11.74 11.83 8.18
C VAL A 55 -12.99 11.76 7.31
N GLU A 56 -13.12 12.65 6.34
CA GLU A 56 -14.26 12.68 5.40
C GLU A 56 -14.36 11.37 4.62
N ARG A 57 -13.23 10.87 4.11
CA ARG A 57 -13.21 9.62 3.37
C ARG A 57 -13.58 8.42 4.24
N SER A 58 -13.11 8.35 5.49
CA SER A 58 -13.50 7.30 6.42
C SER A 58 -15.01 7.32 6.69
N ARG A 59 -15.58 8.49 6.98
CA ARG A 59 -17.03 8.65 7.19
C ARG A 59 -17.85 8.23 5.96
N TYR A 60 -17.38 8.59 4.77
CA TYR A 60 -18.03 8.20 3.52
C TYR A 60 -18.03 6.67 3.33
N LEU A 61 -16.89 6.02 3.58
CA LEU A 61 -16.79 4.56 3.49
C LEU A 61 -17.66 3.86 4.54
N GLU A 62 -17.68 4.34 5.79
CA GLU A 62 -18.55 3.83 6.84
C GLU A 62 -20.04 3.96 6.49
N HIS A 63 -20.43 5.07 5.87
CA HIS A 63 -21.80 5.27 5.40
C HIS A 63 -22.17 4.30 4.28
N LEU A 64 -21.27 4.08 3.31
CA LEU A 64 -21.50 3.11 2.23
C LEU A 64 -21.58 1.67 2.74
N ASP A 65 -20.78 1.34 3.75
CA ASP A 65 -20.81 0.04 4.43
C ASP A 65 -22.18 -0.21 5.08
N LYS A 66 -22.69 0.79 5.83
CA LYS A 66 -24.04 0.76 6.41
C LYS A 66 -25.15 0.59 5.37
N LEU A 67 -24.96 1.13 4.16
CA LEU A 67 -25.89 1.00 3.05
C LEU A 67 -25.71 -0.29 2.23
N GLY A 68 -24.70 -1.12 2.54
CA GLY A 68 -24.36 -2.33 1.78
C GLY A 68 -23.76 -2.05 0.38
N LYS A 69 -23.36 -0.81 0.10
CA LYS A 69 -22.83 -0.38 -1.22
C LYS A 69 -21.31 -0.28 -1.28
N LEU A 70 -20.62 -0.71 -0.22
CA LEU A 70 -19.17 -0.56 -0.11
C LEU A 70 -18.42 -1.33 -1.22
N GLU A 71 -18.81 -2.58 -1.50
CA GLU A 71 -18.10 -3.43 -2.45
C GLU A 71 -18.14 -2.86 -3.88
N GLU A 72 -19.32 -2.39 -4.31
CA GLU A 72 -19.51 -1.77 -5.63
C GLU A 72 -18.64 -0.51 -5.80
N GLU A 73 -18.60 0.36 -4.80
CA GLU A 73 -17.77 1.56 -4.83
C GLU A 73 -16.27 1.23 -4.77
N LEU A 74 -15.86 0.23 -3.99
CA LEU A 74 -14.48 -0.26 -3.98
C LEU A 74 -14.08 -0.81 -5.35
N GLU A 75 -14.98 -1.50 -6.04
CA GLU A 75 -14.74 -2.07 -7.37
C GLU A 75 -14.57 -0.97 -8.44
N LYS A 76 -15.44 0.06 -8.41
CA LYS A 76 -15.28 1.27 -9.24
C LYS A 76 -13.94 1.97 -8.98
N MET A 77 -13.51 2.08 -7.72
CA MET A 77 -12.21 2.67 -7.36
C MET A 77 -11.03 1.84 -7.85
N LYS A 78 -11.10 0.50 -7.79
CA LYS A 78 -10.08 -0.42 -8.33
C LYS A 78 -9.94 -0.23 -9.86
N GLY A 79 -11.06 -0.14 -10.59
CA GLY A 79 -11.06 0.08 -12.05
C GLY A 79 -10.37 1.38 -12.47
N LYS A 80 -10.67 2.49 -11.78
CA LYS A 80 -10.01 3.79 -12.02
C LYS A 80 -8.49 3.76 -11.78
N LYS A 81 -8.01 2.99 -10.79
CA LYS A 81 -6.57 2.82 -10.54
C LYS A 81 -5.86 2.03 -11.64
N ARG A 82 -6.51 1.01 -12.22
CA ARG A 82 -5.93 0.20 -13.31
C ARG A 82 -5.74 1.02 -14.58
N ARG A 83 -6.65 1.96 -14.88
CA ARG A 83 -6.57 2.86 -16.04
C ARG A 83 -5.50 3.94 -15.95
N ARG A 84 -4.97 4.21 -14.75
CA ARG A 84 -3.93 5.22 -14.49
C ARG A 84 -2.51 4.64 -14.40
N ARG A 85 -2.38 3.32 -14.53
CA ARG A 85 -1.09 2.61 -14.62
C ARG A 85 -0.83 2.26 -16.07
#